data_AF-A0A8T7GS78-F1
#
_entry.id   AF-A0A8T7GS78-F1
#
_cell.length_a   1.000
_cell.length_b   1.000
_cell.length_c   1.000
_cell.angle_alpha   90.00
_cell.angle_beta   90.00
_cell.angle_gamma   90.00
#
_symmetry.space_group_name_H-M   'P 1'
#
loop_
_entity.id
_entity.type
_entity.pdbx_description
1 polymer ?
#
loop_
_entity_poly.entity_id
_entity_poly.type
_entity_poly.pdbx_seq_one_letter_code
_entity_poly.pdbx_strand_id
1 'polypeptide(L)'
;MKDRRRIVDEIEALIEPKDSWIKAAFYSDPKVTQIMEKLYQRWEEKGREGYPVDYATDDELRELYRAAKHYSKMPVWRAKALVEKRMEERG
;
A
#
# COMPACT_ATOMS: atom_id res chain seq x y z
N MET A 1 13.97 -11.97 -9.98
CA MET A 1 12.76 -12.27 -9.18
C MET A 1 11.70 -12.80 -10.12
N LYS A 2 11.26 -14.06 -10.00
CA LYS A 2 10.48 -14.74 -11.05
C LYS A 2 8.96 -14.51 -11.04
N ASP A 3 8.42 -13.63 -10.20
CA ASP A 3 7.00 -13.30 -10.30
C ASP A 3 6.61 -12.01 -9.54
N ARG A 4 7.04 -10.85 -10.05
CA ARG A 4 6.63 -9.54 -9.49
C ARG A 4 5.12 -9.36 -9.53
N ARG A 5 4.50 -9.81 -10.62
CA ARG A 5 3.05 -9.81 -10.81
C ARG A 5 2.34 -10.55 -9.67
N ARG A 6 2.84 -11.73 -9.30
CA ARG A 6 2.31 -12.49 -8.15
C ARG A 6 2.35 -11.71 -6.84
N ILE A 7 3.42 -10.97 -6.56
CA ILE A 7 3.48 -10.18 -5.31
C ILE A 7 2.43 -9.08 -5.31
N VAL A 8 2.22 -8.42 -6.46
CA VAL A 8 1.16 -7.43 -6.63
C VAL A 8 -0.22 -8.06 -6.42
N ASP A 9 -0.49 -9.18 -7.09
CA ASP A 9 -1.76 -9.90 -6.95
C ASP A 9 -1.98 -10.35 -5.49
N GLU A 10 -0.92 -10.76 -4.77
CA GLU A 10 -1.01 -11.09 -3.35
C GLU A 10 -1.27 -9.85 -2.46
N ILE A 11 -0.68 -8.68 -2.77
CA ILE A 11 -0.98 -7.42 -2.05
C ILE A 11 -2.45 -7.05 -2.24
N GLU A 12 -2.94 -7.09 -3.48
CA GLU A 12 -4.34 -6.81 -3.81
C GLU A 12 -5.28 -7.79 -3.09
N ALA A 13 -4.98 -9.09 -3.12
CA ALA A 13 -5.78 -10.10 -2.42
C ALA A 13 -5.79 -9.92 -0.89
N LEU A 14 -4.74 -9.33 -0.30
CA LEU A 14 -4.66 -9.07 1.13
C LEU A 14 -5.47 -7.83 1.55
N ILE A 15 -5.58 -6.81 0.69
CA ILE A 15 -6.13 -5.48 1.04
C ILE A 15 -7.48 -5.22 0.39
N GLU A 16 -7.67 -5.53 -0.90
CA GLU A 16 -8.89 -5.17 -1.63
C GLU A 16 -10.19 -5.79 -1.11
N PRO A 17 -10.23 -7.02 -0.57
CA PRO A 17 -11.46 -7.54 0.02
C PRO A 17 -11.71 -7.04 1.46
N LYS A 18 -10.82 -6.22 2.04
CA LYS A 18 -10.91 -5.79 3.44
C LYS A 18 -11.82 -4.59 3.64
N ASP A 19 -12.23 -4.41 4.88
CA ASP A 19 -12.99 -3.25 5.35
C ASP A 19 -12.30 -1.93 5.01
N SER A 20 -13.10 -0.90 4.69
CA SER A 20 -12.60 0.42 4.30
C SER A 20 -11.65 1.04 5.32
N TRP A 21 -11.81 0.78 6.62
CA TRP A 21 -10.88 1.25 7.65
C TRP A 21 -9.52 0.55 7.58
N ILE A 22 -9.49 -0.74 7.24
CA ILE A 22 -8.24 -1.47 7.03
C ILE A 22 -7.53 -0.94 5.78
N LYS A 23 -8.27 -0.70 4.70
CA LYS A 23 -7.71 -0.07 3.48
C LYS A 23 -7.16 1.32 3.80
N ALA A 24 -7.93 2.16 4.49
CA ALA A 24 -7.51 3.48 4.90
C ALA A 24 -6.26 3.42 5.80
N ALA A 25 -6.18 2.47 6.73
CA ALA A 25 -5.01 2.27 7.57
C ALA A 25 -3.75 1.87 6.77
N PHE A 26 -3.91 1.03 5.75
CA PHE A 26 -2.81 0.67 4.83
C PHE A 26 -2.36 1.86 4.00
N TYR A 27 -3.26 2.53 3.28
CA TYR A 27 -2.91 3.63 2.38
C TYR A 27 -2.47 4.92 3.09
N SER A 28 -2.85 5.09 4.38
CA SER A 28 -2.38 6.20 5.23
C SER A 28 -1.08 5.90 5.99
N ASP A 29 -0.52 4.70 5.87
CA ASP A 29 0.77 4.38 6.45
C ASP A 29 1.86 5.25 5.78
N PRO A 30 2.66 6.04 6.55
CA PRO A 30 3.63 6.95 5.97
C PRO A 30 4.63 6.28 5.01
N LYS A 31 4.99 5.02 5.27
CA LYS A 31 5.91 4.27 4.42
C LYS A 31 5.22 3.83 3.14
N VAL A 32 3.98 3.33 3.23
CA VAL A 32 3.18 2.95 2.04
C VAL A 32 2.93 4.18 1.17
N THR A 33 2.49 5.30 1.76
CA THR A 33 2.27 6.56 1.05
C THR A 33 3.54 7.00 0.31
N GLN A 34 4.68 7.06 1.01
CA GLN A 34 5.96 7.45 0.40
C GLN A 34 6.37 6.54 -0.76
N ILE A 35 6.14 5.22 -0.65
CA ILE A 35 6.45 4.30 -1.74
C ILE A 35 5.52 4.61 -2.91
N MET A 36 4.20 4.64 -2.69
CA MET A 36 3.22 4.88 -3.75
C MET A 36 3.49 6.19 -4.51
N GLU A 37 3.80 7.28 -3.81
CA GLU A 37 4.18 8.56 -4.43
C GLU A 37 5.37 8.43 -5.38
N LYS A 38 6.44 7.73 -4.97
CA LYS A 38 7.60 7.46 -5.83
C LYS A 38 7.23 6.62 -7.05
N LEU A 39 6.33 5.66 -6.88
CA LEU A 39 5.86 4.81 -7.98
C LEU A 39 5.07 5.61 -9.00
N TYR A 40 4.15 6.47 -8.53
CA TYR A 40 3.41 7.39 -9.40
C TYR A 40 4.37 8.33 -10.14
N GLN A 41 5.33 8.93 -9.44
CA GLN A 41 6.33 9.79 -10.08
C GLN A 41 7.10 9.07 -11.19
N ARG A 42 7.62 7.86 -10.93
CA ARG A 42 8.35 7.08 -11.95
C ARG A 42 7.46 6.70 -13.12
N TRP A 43 6.20 6.36 -12.87
CA TRP A 43 5.22 6.05 -13.90
C TRP A 43 4.93 7.27 -14.78
N GLU A 44 4.77 8.45 -14.19
CA GLU A 44 4.60 9.70 -14.93
C GLU A 44 5.82 10.08 -15.76
N GLU A 45 7.02 9.99 -15.19
CA GLU A 45 8.30 10.20 -15.89
C GLU A 45 8.52 9.23 -17.06
N LYS A 46 7.82 8.09 -17.06
CA LYS A 46 7.85 7.06 -18.10
C LYS A 46 6.64 7.08 -19.02
N GLY A 47 5.89 8.20 -19.03
CA GLY A 47 4.79 8.40 -19.98
C GLY A 47 3.53 7.61 -19.63
N ARG A 48 3.39 7.17 -18.38
CA ARG A 48 2.23 6.45 -17.85
C ARG A 48 1.97 5.09 -18.52
N GLU A 49 3.01 4.43 -19.02
CA GLU A 49 2.90 3.07 -19.55
C GLU A 49 2.74 2.05 -18.42
N GLY A 50 1.78 1.13 -18.54
CA GLY A 50 1.49 0.13 -17.50
C GLY A 50 0.89 0.73 -16.23
N TYR A 51 1.19 0.16 -15.08
CA TYR A 51 0.70 0.60 -13.77
C TYR A 51 1.85 1.13 -12.89
N PRO A 52 1.59 2.04 -11.93
CA PRO A 52 2.63 2.56 -11.02
C PRO A 52 3.46 1.47 -10.34
N VAL A 53 2.80 0.38 -9.93
CA VAL A 53 3.45 -0.75 -9.24
C VAL A 53 4.49 -1.49 -10.10
N ASP A 54 4.38 -1.40 -11.43
CA ASP A 54 5.36 -2.00 -12.34
C ASP A 54 6.75 -1.35 -12.19
N TYR A 55 6.79 -0.10 -11.74
CA TYR A 55 8.01 0.70 -11.52
C TYR A 55 8.61 0.55 -10.12
N ALA A 56 8.08 -0.36 -9.30
CA ALA A 56 8.60 -0.60 -7.97
C ALA A 56 9.96 -1.29 -8.00
N THR A 57 10.85 -0.97 -7.08
CA THR A 57 12.00 -1.83 -6.80
C THR A 57 11.55 -3.10 -6.09
N ASP A 58 12.39 -4.14 -6.11
CA ASP A 58 12.09 -5.39 -5.39
C ASP A 58 11.94 -5.16 -3.88
N ASP A 59 12.67 -4.20 -3.30
CA ASP A 59 12.56 -3.84 -1.89
C ASP A 59 11.29 -3.05 -1.58
N GLU A 60 10.90 -2.10 -2.44
CA GLU A 60 9.60 -1.40 -2.30
C GLU A 60 8.42 -2.38 -2.37
N LEU A 61 8.46 -3.37 -3.28
CA LEU A 61 7.45 -4.42 -3.33
C LEU A 61 7.42 -5.27 -2.05
N ARG A 62 8.58 -5.62 -1.50
CA ARG A 62 8.66 -6.35 -0.22
C ARG A 62 8.08 -5.55 0.93
N GLU A 63 8.33 -4.25 0.98
CA GLU A 63 7.79 -3.37 2.02
C GLU A 63 6.27 -3.22 1.91
N LEU A 64 5.74 -2.99 0.70
CA LEU A 64 4.30 -2.97 0.46
C LEU A 64 3.63 -4.30 0.85
N TYR A 65 4.26 -5.43 0.52
CA TYR A 65 3.77 -6.75 0.88
C TYR A 65 3.78 -7.00 2.40
N ARG A 66 4.83 -6.60 3.10
CA ARG A 66 4.92 -6.68 4.57
C ARG A 66 3.83 -5.84 5.22
N ALA A 67 3.62 -4.61 4.75
CA ALA A 67 2.54 -3.75 5.22
C ALA A 67 1.17 -4.40 4.95
N ALA A 68 0.93 -4.92 3.74
CA ALA A 68 -0.32 -5.58 3.39
C ALA A 68 -0.63 -6.77 4.32
N LYS A 69 0.37 -7.60 4.63
CA LYS A 69 0.25 -8.70 5.61
C LYS A 69 -0.03 -8.22 7.03
N HIS A 70 0.55 -7.09 7.43
CA HIS A 70 0.31 -6.51 8.75
C HIS A 70 -1.13 -6.01 8.89
N TYR A 71 -1.56 -5.14 7.97
CA TYR A 71 -2.88 -4.51 8.02
C TYR A 71 -4.02 -5.49 7.75
N SER A 72 -3.85 -6.47 6.85
CA SER A 72 -4.88 -7.48 6.55
C SER A 72 -5.28 -8.37 7.75
N LYS A 73 -4.44 -8.42 8.78
CA LYS A 73 -4.67 -9.13 10.05
C LYS A 73 -5.16 -8.20 11.17
N MET A 74 -5.24 -6.90 10.93
CA MET A 74 -5.67 -5.92 11.92
C MET A 74 -7.19 -5.98 12.09
N PRO A 75 -7.73 -5.98 13.33
CA PRO A 75 -9.16 -5.89 13.54
C PRO A 75 -9.67 -4.49 13.15
N VAL A 76 -10.89 -4.41 12.60
CA VAL A 76 -11.47 -3.18 12.05
C VAL A 76 -11.47 -2.02 13.05
N TRP A 77 -11.86 -2.26 14.30
CA TRP A 77 -11.89 -1.22 15.34
C TRP A 77 -10.51 -0.58 15.57
N ARG A 78 -9.43 -1.37 15.45
CA ARG A 78 -8.06 -0.89 15.62
C ARG A 78 -7.61 -0.11 14.39
N ALA A 79 -7.99 -0.56 13.20
CA ALA A 79 -7.72 0.16 11.96
C ALA A 79 -8.41 1.53 11.97
N LYS A 80 -9.68 1.58 12.41
CA LYS A 80 -10.44 2.83 12.58
C LYS A 80 -9.74 3.79 13.55
N ALA A 81 -9.45 3.34 14.78
CA ALA A 81 -8.78 4.17 15.78
C ALA A 81 -7.41 4.68 15.31
N LEU A 82 -6.67 3.87 14.54
CA LEU A 82 -5.39 4.29 13.96
C LEU A 82 -5.56 5.40 12.92
N VAL A 83 -6.55 5.27 12.03
CA VAL A 83 -6.81 6.27 10.99
C VAL A 83 -7.29 7.58 11.62
N GLU A 84 -8.20 7.52 12.59
CA GLU A 84 -8.67 8.70 13.33
C GLU A 84 -7.51 9.45 14.00
N LYS A 85 -6.66 8.73 14.73
CA LYS A 85 -5.45 9.30 15.34
C LYS A 85 -4.54 9.99 14.31
N ARG A 86 -4.31 9.36 13.15
CA ARG A 86 -3.49 9.94 12.07
C ARG A 86 -4.12 11.18 11.44
N MET A 87 -5.45 11.30 11.44
CA MET A 87 -6.14 12.49 10.94
C MET A 87 -6.02 13.65 11.93
N GLU A 88 -6.14 13.38 13.23
CA GLU A 88 -5.94 14.38 14.28
C GLU A 88 -4.52 14.96 14.27
N GLU A 89 -3.50 14.12 14.04
CA GLU A 89 -2.10 14.55 13.95
C GLU A 89 -1.77 15.39 12.69
N ARG A 90 -2.69 15.46 11.72
CA ARG A 90 -2.53 16.20 10.45
C ARG A 90 -3.29 17.53 10.41
N GLY A 91 -4.18 17.79 11.37
CA GLY A 91 -4.94 19.03 11.51
C GLY A 91 -4.20 20.06 12.37
#